data_AF-A0A925N260-F1
#
_entry.id   AF-A0A925N260-F1
#
_cell.length_a   1.000
_cell.length_b   1.000
_cell.length_c   1.000
_cell.angle_alpha   90.00
_cell.angle_beta   90.00
_cell.angle_gamma   90.00
#
_symmetry.space_group_name_H-M   'P 1'
#
loop_
_entity.id
_entity.type
_entity.pdbx_description
1 polymer ?
#
loop_
_entity_poly.entity_id
_entity_poly.type
_entity_poly.pdbx_seq_one_letter_code
_entity_poly.pdbx_strand_id
1 'polypeptide(L)' 'MRAPITAAILSAMSAPAIAIEVDGRIDAAEWQGAQHVTDFRLTQPLSREPAPQPTEAWILATPEGLAIGFRNTQPASA' A
#
# COMPACT_ATOMS: atom_id res chain seq x y z
N MET A 1 12.52 6.49 -38.53
CA MET A 1 11.39 5.64 -38.09
C MET A 1 11.41 5.22 -36.62
N ARG A 2 12.51 5.38 -35.85
CA ARG A 2 12.59 4.96 -34.44
C ARG A 2 11.88 5.92 -33.46
N ALA A 3 12.00 7.22 -33.69
CA ALA A 3 11.41 8.27 -32.85
C ALA A 3 9.88 8.15 -32.60
N PRO A 4 9.03 7.88 -33.61
CA PRO A 4 7.58 7.78 -33.36
C PRO A 4 7.22 6.55 -32.52
N ILE A 5 7.96 5.45 -32.67
CA ILE A 5 7.72 4.22 -31.88
C ILE A 5 8.13 4.46 -30.42
N THR A 6 9.27 5.10 -30.18
CA THR A 6 9.71 5.45 -28.82
C THR A 6 8.72 6.37 -28.13
N ALA A 7 8.21 7.39 -28.83
CA ALA A 7 7.20 8.30 -28.28
C ALA A 7 5.88 7.57 -27.94
N ALA A 8 5.41 6.71 -28.84
CA ALA A 8 4.19 5.93 -28.61
C ALA A 8 4.30 4.99 -27.39
N ILE A 9 5.46 4.36 -27.18
CA ILE A 9 5.72 3.50 -26.02
C ILE A 9 5.70 4.32 -24.72
N LEU A 10 6.37 5.47 -24.69
CA LEU A 10 6.41 6.32 -23.50
C LEU A 10 5.02 6.86 -23.13
N SER A 11 4.23 7.28 -24.11
CA SER A 11 2.84 7.72 -23.87
C SER A 11 1.95 6.60 -23.34
N ALA A 12 2.14 5.35 -23.79
CA ALA A 12 1.39 4.21 -23.29
C ALA A 12 1.73 3.84 -21.84
N MET A 13 2.90 4.24 -21.33
CA MET A 13 3.32 3.97 -19.94
C MET A 13 2.95 5.09 -18.96
N SER A 14 2.44 6.23 -19.43
CA SER A 14 2.01 7.34 -18.58
C SER A 14 0.60 7.07 -18.02
N ALA A 15 0.48 6.14 -17.07
CA ALA A 15 -0.75 5.97 -16.31
C ALA A 15 -0.98 7.19 -15.40
N PRO A 16 -2.22 7.73 -15.31
CA PRO A 16 -2.52 8.79 -14.36
C PRO A 16 -2.29 8.28 -12.93
N ALA A 17 -1.73 9.13 -12.07
CA ALA A 17 -1.71 8.87 -10.63
C ALA A 17 -3.17 8.91 -10.15
N ILE A 18 -3.71 7.74 -9.81
CA ILE A 18 -5.04 7.63 -9.22
C ILE A 18 -4.90 8.00 -7.75
N ALA A 19 -5.70 8.97 -7.29
CA ALA A 19 -5.77 9.31 -5.87
C ALA A 19 -6.42 8.16 -5.11
N ILE A 20 -5.85 7.81 -3.95
CA ILE A 20 -6.48 6.85 -3.02
C ILE A 20 -7.76 7.47 -2.46
N GLU A 21 -8.89 6.77 -2.54
CA GLU A 21 -10.11 7.09 -1.83
C GLU A 21 -10.08 6.45 -0.44
N VAL A 22 -10.16 7.27 0.62
CA VAL A 22 -10.08 6.76 2.00
C VAL A 22 -11.48 6.33 2.47
N ASP A 23 -12.00 5.26 1.87
CA ASP A 23 -13.32 4.68 2.17
C ASP A 23 -13.26 3.47 3.14
N GLY A 24 -12.05 3.08 3.56
CA GLY A 24 -11.79 1.93 4.44
C GLY A 24 -11.64 0.60 3.70
N ARG A 25 -11.60 0.59 2.37
CA ARG A 25 -11.33 -0.59 1.55
C ARG A 25 -9.89 -0.54 1.03
N ILE A 26 -9.29 -1.71 0.89
CA ILE A 26 -7.94 -1.87 0.31
C ILE A 26 -8.10 -2.65 -0.98
N ASP A 27 -8.51 -1.95 -2.05
CA ASP A 27 -8.66 -2.54 -3.37
C ASP A 27 -7.32 -2.78 -4.07
N ALA A 28 -7.21 -3.90 -4.79
CA ALA A 28 -5.94 -4.32 -5.40
C ALA A 28 -5.45 -3.39 -6.52
N ALA A 29 -6.36 -2.76 -7.27
CA ALA A 29 -6.00 -1.84 -8.34
C ALA A 29 -5.55 -0.49 -7.78
N GLU A 30 -6.26 0.00 -6.78
CA GLU A 30 -5.99 1.29 -6.14
C GLU A 30 -4.67 1.27 -5.35
N TRP A 31 -4.40 0.17 -4.64
CA TRP A 31 -3.18 -0.02 -3.86
C TRP A 31 -2.05 -0.68 -4.65
N GLN A 32 -2.13 -0.68 -5.98
CA GLN A 32 -1.08 -1.24 -6.82
C GLN A 32 0.25 -0.51 -6.58
N GLY A 33 1.31 -1.27 -6.34
CA GLY A 33 2.64 -0.72 -6.06
C GLY A 33 2.85 -0.27 -4.61
N ALA A 34 1.86 -0.42 -3.73
CA ALA A 34 2.05 -0.21 -2.30
C ALA A 34 3.03 -1.24 -1.71
N GLN A 35 3.86 -0.81 -0.77
CA GLN A 35 4.65 -1.72 0.05
C GLN A 35 3.73 -2.43 1.04
N HIS A 36 3.64 -3.75 0.93
CA HIS A 36 2.88 -4.59 1.86
C HIS A 36 3.77 -5.06 3.00
N VAL A 37 3.41 -4.69 4.22
CA VAL A 37 4.12 -5.04 5.47
C VAL A 37 3.24 -5.97 6.28
N THR A 38 3.76 -7.16 6.58
CA THR A 38 3.04 -8.19 7.37
C THR A 38 3.79 -8.60 8.64
N ASP A 39 5.07 -8.23 8.77
CA ASP A 39 5.92 -8.65 9.89
C ASP A 39 5.93 -7.64 11.04
N PHE A 40 4.75 -7.41 11.62
CA PHE A 40 4.61 -6.53 12.79
C PHE A 40 5.19 -7.19 14.06
N ARG A 41 5.99 -6.42 14.81
CA ARG A 41 6.68 -6.86 16.03
C ARG A 41 6.28 -6.02 17.23
N LEU A 42 6.21 -6.65 18.40
CA LEU A 42 5.98 -5.95 19.66
C LEU A 42 7.20 -5.09 20.04
N THR A 43 6.97 -3.79 20.19
CA THR A 43 7.98 -2.83 20.66
C THR A 43 7.86 -2.51 22.14
N GLN A 44 6.83 -3.00 22.82
CA GLN A 44 6.67 -2.91 24.27
C GLN A 44 6.54 -4.33 24.84
N PRO A 45 7.39 -4.76 25.78
CA PRO A 45 8.50 -4.05 26.43
C PRO A 45 9.84 -4.21 25.66
N LEU A 46 9.86 -3.99 24.34
CA LEU A 46 11.00 -4.21 23.42
C LEU A 46 11.34 -5.69 23.15
N SER A 47 10.39 -6.62 23.27
CA SER A 47 10.63 -8.06 23.05
C SER A 47 10.90 -8.41 21.58
N ARG A 48 10.37 -7.63 20.63
CA ARG A 48 10.35 -7.93 19.18
C ARG A 48 9.68 -9.25 18.80
N GLU A 49 8.86 -9.79 19.71
CA GLU A 49 8.04 -10.95 19.40
C GLU A 49 7.02 -10.63 18.29
N PRO A 50 6.54 -11.64 17.54
CA PRO A 50 5.43 -11.44 16.60
C PRO A 50 4.22 -10.78 17.28
N ALA A 51 3.51 -9.92 16.54
CA ALA A 51 2.27 -9.35 17.03
C ALA A 51 1.23 -10.46 17.34
N PRO A 52 0.59 -10.47 18.51
CA PRO A 52 -0.35 -11.52 18.91
C PRO A 52 -1.66 -11.47 18.11
N GLN A 53 -1.96 -10.31 17.51
CA GLN A 53 -3.09 -10.11 16.61
C GLN A 53 -2.58 -9.82 15.20
N PRO A 54 -3.05 -10.53 14.17
CA PRO A 54 -2.65 -10.28 12.79
C PRO A 54 -2.89 -8.83 12.38
N THR A 55 -1.82 -8.18 11.94
CA THR A 55 -1.82 -6.79 11.47
C THR A 55 -1.08 -6.73 10.15
N GLU A 56 -1.68 -6.11 9.16
CA GLU A 56 -1.10 -5.86 7.84
C GLU A 56 -1.18 -4.38 7.51
N ALA A 57 -0.18 -3.86 6.80
CA ALA A 57 -0.19 -2.49 6.31
C ALA A 57 0.21 -2.40 4.84
N TRP A 58 -0.42 -1.46 4.13
CA TRP A 58 -0.08 -1.05 2.78
C TRP A 58 0.38 0.40 2.83
N ILE A 59 1.57 0.66 2.32
CA ILE A 59 2.16 2.01 2.28
C ILE A 59 2.33 2.40 0.81
N LEU A 60 1.59 3.42 0.37
CA LEU A 60 1.66 3.95 -0.98
C LEU A 60 2.08 5.42 -0.95
N ALA A 61 3.10 5.76 -1.75
CA ALA A 61 3.48 7.14 -1.98
C ALA A 61 2.63 7.72 -3.12
N THR A 62 1.91 8.80 -2.83
CA THR A 62 1.15 9.59 -3.80
C THR A 62 1.81 10.96 -3.99
N PRO A 63 1.45 11.72 -5.04
CA PRO A 63 1.95 13.09 -5.22
C PRO A 63 1.63 14.02 -4.04
N GLU A 64 0.56 13.75 -3.31
CA GLU A 64 0.06 14.56 -2.18
C GLU A 64 0.63 14.11 -0.83
N GLY A 65 1.14 12.88 -0.71
CA GLY A 65 1.66 12.35 0.55
C GLY A 65 1.74 10.83 0.61
N LEU A 66 1.67 10.28 1.83
CA LEU A 66 1.61 8.84 2.06
C LEU A 66 0.18 8.41 2.38
N ALA A 67 -0.33 7.45 1.62
CA ALA A 67 -1.52 6.70 1.99
C ALA A 67 -1.10 5.43 2.75
N ILE A 68 -1.67 5.22 3.94
CA ILE A 68 -1.37 4.06 4.77
C ILE A 68 -2.67 3.36 5.15
N GLY A 69 -2.86 2.15 4.61
CA GLY A 69 -4.00 1.30 4.91
C GLY A 69 -3.60 0.23 5.92
N PHE A 70 -4.41 0.04 6.96
CA PHE A 70 -4.20 -0.99 7.97
C PHE A 70 -5.33 -2.01 7.95
N ARG A 71 -4.98 -3.30 8.03
CA ARG A 71 -5.92 -4.38 8.30
C ARG A 71 -5.56 -5.03 9.62
N ASN A 72 -6.45 -4.87 10.60
CA ASN A 72 -6.26 -5.36 11.95
C ASN A 72 -7.34 -6.38 12.26
N THR A 73 -6.94 -7.64 12.45
CA THR A 73 -7.85 -8.66 12.95
C THR A 73 -7.90 -8.54 14.47
N GLN A 74 -9.09 -8.46 15.05
CA GLN A 74 -9.29 -8.36 16.50
C GLN A 74 -10.35 -9.39 16.94
N PRO A 75 -10.25 -9.94 18.17
CA PRO A 75 -11.29 -10.79 18.72
C PRO A 75 -12.59 -9.98 18.92
N ALA A 76 -13.74 -10.63 18.74
CA ALA A 76 -15.05 -9.98 18.90
C ALA A 76 -15.35 -9.56 20.35
N SER A 77 -14.64 -10.15 21.33
CA SER A 77 -14.70 -9.78 22.74
C SER A 77 -13.33 -9.23 23.17
N ALA A 78 -13.33 -7.98 23.64
CA ALA A 78 -12.20 -7.35 24.32
C ALA A 78 -12.22 -7.64 25.82
#